data_AF-A0A2E8UB03-F1
#
_entry.id   AF-A0A2E8UB03-F1
#
_cell.length_a   1.000
_cell.length_b   1.000
_cell.length_c   1.000
_cell.angle_alpha   90.00
_cell.angle_beta   90.00
_cell.angle_gamma   90.00
#
_symmetry.space_group_name_H-M   'P 1'
#
loop_
_entity.id
_entity.type
_entity.pdbx_description
1 polymer ?
#
loop_
_entity_poly.entity_id
_entity_poly.type
_entity_poly.pdbx_seq_one_letter_code
_entity_poly.pdbx_strand_id
1 'polypeptide(L)'
;MPAEINEKLIHKLYYGHFFCHVMHHDYVVRKGVDIETIKAEMLEILDERRAEYPAEHNVGHLYAAKPNLADFYKSIDPTNSLNPGIGKLSKSKHYADT
;
A
#
# COMPACT_ATOMS: atom_id res chain seq x y z
N MET A 1 13.43 -8.64 -7.78
CA MET A 1 13.71 -8.12 -6.43
C MET A 1 15.18 -8.32 -6.11
N PRO A 2 15.80 -7.42 -5.33
CA PRO A 2 17.16 -7.58 -4.80
C PRO A 2 17.36 -8.91 -4.05
N ALA A 3 18.60 -9.36 -3.94
CA ALA A 3 18.94 -10.66 -3.35
C ALA A 3 18.53 -10.71 -1.87
N GLU A 4 18.78 -9.62 -1.15
CA GLU A 4 18.52 -9.43 0.28
C GLU A 4 17.01 -9.58 0.59
N ILE A 5 16.15 -9.11 -0.30
CA ILE A 5 14.70 -9.29 -0.19
C ILE A 5 14.32 -10.72 -0.58
N ASN A 6 14.88 -11.28 -1.66
CA ASN A 6 14.55 -12.63 -2.10
C ASN A 6 14.82 -13.71 -1.04
N GLU A 7 15.90 -13.56 -0.26
CA GLU A 7 16.25 -14.51 0.81
C GLU A 7 15.17 -14.58 1.91
N LYS A 8 14.48 -13.46 2.15
CA LYS A 8 13.38 -13.36 3.13
C LYS A 8 12.08 -14.01 2.65
N LEU A 9 11.97 -14.40 1.37
CA LEU A 9 10.75 -14.93 0.74
C LEU A 9 10.81 -16.46 0.52
N ILE A 10 9.67 -17.11 0.67
CA ILE A 10 9.45 -18.53 0.34
C ILE A 10 8.90 -18.66 -1.09
N HIS A 11 7.82 -17.92 -1.39
CA HIS A 11 7.19 -17.91 -2.71
C HIS A 11 6.96 -16.49 -3.22
N LYS A 12 6.99 -16.37 -4.54
CA LYS A 12 6.74 -15.14 -5.30
C LYS A 12 5.72 -15.50 -6.37
N LEU A 13 4.52 -14.93 -6.29
CA LEU A 13 3.43 -15.16 -7.24
C LEU A 13 3.24 -13.89 -8.06
N TYR A 14 3.43 -13.99 -9.37
CA TYR A 14 3.33 -12.87 -10.29
C TYR A 14 2.25 -13.16 -11.34
N TYR A 15 1.22 -12.36 -11.34
CA TYR A 15 0.08 -12.48 -12.23
C TYR A 15 -0.59 -11.12 -12.39
N GLY A 16 -1.41 -10.91 -13.42
CA GLY A 16 -2.08 -9.62 -13.61
C GLY A 16 -2.56 -9.36 -15.03
N HIS A 17 -2.94 -8.11 -15.25
CA HIS A 17 -3.47 -7.60 -16.51
C HIS A 17 -2.32 -7.11 -17.40
N PHE A 18 -1.71 -8.05 -18.13
CA PHE A 18 -0.47 -7.80 -18.87
C PHE A 18 -0.54 -6.58 -19.81
N PHE A 19 -1.61 -6.43 -20.60
CA PHE A 19 -1.77 -5.31 -21.53
C PHE A 19 -2.09 -3.97 -20.85
N CYS A 20 -2.58 -3.97 -19.61
CA CYS A 20 -2.80 -2.77 -18.81
C CYS A 20 -1.56 -2.39 -17.99
N HIS A 21 -0.53 -3.24 -17.99
CA HIS A 21 0.65 -3.11 -17.13
C HIS A 21 0.31 -3.06 -15.63
N VAL A 22 -0.79 -3.70 -15.23
CA VAL A 22 -1.18 -3.88 -13.83
C VAL A 22 -0.80 -5.28 -13.39
N MET A 23 0.13 -5.39 -12.44
CA MET A 23 0.64 -6.65 -11.94
C MET A 23 0.36 -6.81 -10.44
N HIS A 24 -0.15 -7.96 -10.05
CA HIS A 24 -0.24 -8.42 -8.68
C HIS A 24 1.02 -9.20 -8.33
N HIS A 25 1.69 -8.73 -7.29
CA HIS A 25 2.88 -9.36 -6.74
C HIS A 25 2.58 -9.84 -5.33
N ASP A 26 2.26 -11.13 -5.20
CA ASP A 26 2.01 -11.72 -3.89
C ASP A 26 3.25 -12.47 -3.40
N TYR A 27 3.55 -12.29 -2.12
CA TYR A 27 4.76 -12.81 -1.49
C TYR A 27 4.41 -13.65 -0.26
N VAL A 28 4.91 -14.88 -0.22
CA VAL A 28 4.91 -15.69 1.01
C VAL A 28 6.23 -15.43 1.72
N VAL A 29 6.18 -14.73 2.87
CA VAL A 29 7.37 -14.33 3.64
C VAL A 29 7.75 -15.43 4.64
N ARG A 30 9.05 -15.63 4.89
CA ARG A 30 9.51 -16.55 5.94
C ARG A 30 9.01 -16.11 7.32
N LYS A 31 8.62 -17.07 8.15
CA LYS A 31 8.19 -16.81 9.53
C LYS A 31 9.30 -16.12 10.33
N GLY A 32 8.94 -15.09 11.09
CA GLY A 32 9.85 -14.34 11.96
C GLY A 32 10.54 -13.16 11.30
N VAL A 33 10.36 -12.96 9.98
CA VAL A 33 10.85 -11.74 9.32
C VAL A 33 9.86 -10.59 9.54
N ASP A 34 10.38 -9.39 9.75
CA ASP A 34 9.58 -8.17 9.84
C ASP A 34 8.99 -7.79 8.48
N ILE A 35 7.68 -8.00 8.36
CA ILE A 35 6.92 -7.77 7.13
C ILE A 35 6.80 -6.27 6.83
N GLU A 36 6.70 -5.41 7.85
CA GLU A 36 6.55 -3.97 7.62
C GLU A 36 7.85 -3.38 7.05
N THR A 37 9.01 -3.82 7.57
CA THR A 37 10.31 -3.42 7.02
C THR A 37 10.48 -3.91 5.58
N ILE A 38 10.19 -5.19 5.28
CA ILE A 38 10.27 -5.68 3.88
C ILE A 38 9.34 -4.90 2.96
N LYS A 39 8.10 -4.63 3.42
CA LYS A 39 7.14 -3.89 2.63
C LYS A 39 7.67 -2.50 2.32
N ALA A 40 8.21 -1.77 3.30
CA ALA A 40 8.82 -0.46 3.08
C ALA A 40 9.95 -0.52 2.04
N GLU A 41 10.91 -1.45 2.20
CA GLU A 41 12.00 -1.69 1.24
C GLU A 41 11.47 -1.97 -0.19
N MET A 42 10.39 -2.76 -0.31
CA MET A 42 9.78 -3.06 -1.61
C MET A 42 9.09 -1.84 -2.24
N LEU A 43 8.45 -0.99 -1.44
CA LEU A 43 7.78 0.22 -1.92
C LEU A 43 8.78 1.27 -2.42
N GLU A 44 9.92 1.42 -1.75
CA GLU A 44 11.02 2.27 -2.22
C GLU A 44 11.51 1.86 -3.62
N ILE A 45 11.65 0.56 -3.87
CA ILE A 45 12.03 0.04 -5.19
C ILE A 45 10.95 0.35 -6.25
N LEU A 46 9.67 0.33 -5.88
CA LEU A 46 8.59 0.72 -6.80
C LEU A 46 8.62 2.22 -7.10
N ASP A 47 8.90 3.05 -6.09
CA ASP A 47 9.06 4.50 -6.26
C ASP A 47 10.23 4.84 -7.18
N GLU A 48 11.39 4.20 -6.99
CA GLU A 48 12.56 4.34 -7.88
C GLU A 48 12.23 3.98 -9.33
N ARG A 49 11.40 2.95 -9.52
CA ARG A 49 10.91 2.52 -10.84
C ARG A 49 9.80 3.40 -11.39
N ARG A 50 9.31 4.36 -10.59
CA ARG A 50 8.17 5.23 -10.90
C ARG A 50 6.89 4.43 -11.17
N ALA A 51 6.75 3.29 -10.52
CA ALA A 51 5.54 2.48 -10.57
C ALA A 51 4.48 3.06 -9.64
N GLU A 52 3.23 3.07 -10.10
CA GLU A 52 2.11 3.51 -9.28
C GLU A 52 1.58 2.34 -8.44
N TYR A 53 1.29 2.60 -7.16
CA TYR A 53 0.58 1.68 -6.28
C TYR A 53 -0.24 2.47 -5.25
N PRO A 54 -1.42 1.98 -4.88
CA PRO A 54 -2.15 0.83 -5.44
C PRO A 54 -2.70 1.12 -6.85
N ALA A 55 -2.62 0.15 -7.77
CA ALA A 55 -3.06 0.32 -9.16
C ALA A 55 -4.58 0.19 -9.33
N GLU A 56 -5.19 -0.85 -8.76
CA GLU A 56 -6.64 -1.13 -8.93
C GLU A 56 -7.37 -1.46 -7.61
N HIS A 57 -6.67 -1.98 -6.60
CA HIS A 57 -7.28 -2.43 -5.35
C HIS A 57 -7.57 -1.31 -4.34
N ASN A 58 -7.30 -0.05 -4.69
CA ASN A 58 -7.42 1.11 -3.81
C ASN A 58 -6.48 1.01 -2.57
N VAL A 59 -6.46 2.04 -1.72
CA VAL A 59 -5.50 2.14 -0.61
C VAL A 59 -5.84 1.26 0.58
N GLY A 60 -7.13 1.00 0.80
CA GLY A 60 -7.63 0.33 2.00
C GLY A 60 -7.03 0.96 3.27
N HIS A 61 -6.55 0.12 4.19
CA HIS A 61 -5.70 0.56 5.32
C HIS A 61 -4.23 0.15 5.14
N LEU A 62 -3.87 -0.37 3.97
CA LEU A 62 -2.55 -0.94 3.71
C LEU A 62 -1.58 0.09 3.15
N TYR A 63 -2.06 1.04 2.35
CA TYR A 63 -1.25 2.06 1.70
C TYR A 63 -1.63 3.46 2.20
N ALA A 64 -0.66 4.37 2.21
CA ALA A 64 -0.95 5.76 2.46
C ALA A 64 -1.70 6.36 1.26
N ALA A 65 -2.77 7.12 1.50
CA ALA A 65 -3.41 7.90 0.46
C ALA A 65 -2.48 9.06 0.04
N LYS A 66 -2.27 9.20 -1.26
CA LYS A 66 -1.60 10.39 -1.83
C LYS A 66 -2.43 11.66 -1.54
N PRO A 67 -1.81 12.85 -1.52
CA PRO A 67 -2.48 14.09 -1.09
C PRO A 67 -3.84 14.33 -1.75
N ASN A 68 -3.92 14.24 -3.08
CA ASN A 68 -5.17 14.44 -3.81
C ASN A 68 -6.30 13.49 -3.38
N LEU A 69 -5.96 12.23 -3.08
CA LEU A 69 -6.93 11.23 -2.63
C LEU A 69 -7.34 11.45 -1.17
N ALA A 70 -6.39 11.83 -0.32
CA ALA A 70 -6.66 12.20 1.07
C ALA A 70 -7.57 13.44 1.16
N ASP A 71 -7.31 14.45 0.33
CA ASP A 71 -8.13 15.67 0.24
C ASP A 71 -9.53 15.34 -0.29
N PHE A 72 -9.62 14.46 -1.29
CA PHE A 72 -10.90 13.97 -1.78
C PHE A 72 -11.70 13.30 -0.67
N TYR A 73 -11.10 12.37 0.10
CA TYR A 73 -11.78 11.72 1.22
C TYR A 73 -12.31 12.73 2.25
N LYS A 74 -11.48 13.71 2.65
CA LYS A 74 -11.88 14.77 3.58
C LYS A 74 -13.02 15.64 3.03
N SER A 75 -13.06 15.86 1.71
CA SER A 75 -14.10 16.68 1.08
C SER A 75 -15.48 16.02 1.10
N ILE A 76 -15.53 14.69 0.99
CA ILE A 76 -16.79 13.93 0.93
C ILE A 76 -17.23 13.38 2.30
N ASP A 77 -16.31 13.22 3.25
CA ASP A 77 -16.58 12.80 4.63
C ASP A 77 -15.86 13.70 5.64
N PRO A 78 -16.24 14.99 5.76
CA PRO A 78 -15.56 15.94 6.65
C PRO A 78 -15.67 15.58 8.14
N THR A 79 -16.57 14.67 8.52
CA THR A 79 -16.70 14.19 9.90
C THR A 79 -15.89 12.92 10.18
N ASN A 80 -15.26 12.33 9.16
CA ASN A 80 -14.54 11.06 9.21
C ASN A 80 -15.38 9.96 9.86
N SER A 81 -16.59 9.75 9.34
CA SER A 81 -17.59 8.81 9.89
C SER A 81 -17.90 7.64 8.95
N LEU A 82 -17.42 7.70 7.71
CA LEU A 82 -17.61 6.68 6.68
C LEU A 82 -16.25 6.04 6.35
N ASN A 83 -16.04 4.82 6.86
CA ASN A 83 -14.79 4.07 6.74
C ASN A 83 -13.52 4.80 7.27
N PRO A 84 -13.50 5.21 8.56
CA PRO A 84 -12.39 6.00 9.12
C PRO A 84 -11.03 5.30 9.04
N GLY A 85 -10.00 6.08 8.76
CA GLY A 85 -8.62 5.61 8.65
C GLY A 85 -8.24 4.96 7.32
N ILE A 86 -9.11 5.03 6.31
CA ILE A 86 -8.76 4.68 4.93
C ILE A 86 -7.54 5.51 4.47
N GLY A 87 -6.63 4.89 3.73
CA GLY A 87 -5.41 5.55 3.27
C GLY A 87 -4.40 5.88 4.36
N LYS A 88 -4.42 5.14 5.48
CA LYS A 88 -3.65 5.44 6.70
C LYS A 88 -3.90 6.85 7.26
N LEU A 89 -5.09 7.42 7.02
CA LEU A 89 -5.53 8.65 7.67
C LEU A 89 -5.92 8.39 9.15
N SER A 90 -6.23 9.45 9.89
CA SER A 90 -6.75 9.33 11.25
C SER A 90 -8.05 8.51 11.29
N LYS A 91 -8.24 7.75 12.37
CA LYS A 91 -9.50 7.05 12.67
C LYS A 91 -10.43 7.88 13.57
N SER A 92 -9.97 9.03 14.05
CA SER A 92 -10.70 9.92 14.94
C SER A 92 -11.68 10.79 14.17
N LYS A 93 -12.79 11.19 14.82
CA LYS A 93 -13.74 12.15 14.24
C LYS A 93 -13.02 13.42 13.78
N HIS A 94 -13.48 13.97 12.66
CA HIS A 94 -12.90 15.18 12.05
C HIS A 94 -11.40 15.07 11.76
N TYR A 95 -10.88 13.86 11.56
CA TYR A 95 -9.46 13.59 11.30
C TYR A 95 -8.50 14.12 12.36
N ALA A 96 -8.94 14.26 13.61
CA ALA A 96 -8.08 14.74 14.69
C ALA A 96 -6.84 13.85 14.88
N ASP A 97 -5.70 14.46 15.19
CA ASP A 97 -4.48 13.74 15.55
C ASP A 97 -4.70 13.00 16.89
N THR A 98 -4.22 11.77 16.97
CA THR A 98 -4.19 10.96 18.21
C THR A 98 -2.97 11.26 19.04
#